data_AF-A0A3P9BZM1-F1
#
_entry.id   AF-A0A3P9BZM1-F1
#
_cell.length_a   1.000
_cell.length_b   1.000
_cell.length_c   1.000
_cell.angle_alpha   90.00
_cell.angle_beta   90.00
_cell.angle_gamma   90.00
#
_symmetry.space_group_name_H-M   'P 1'
#
loop_
_entity.id
_entity.type
_entity.pdbx_description
1 polymer ?
#
loop_
_entity_poly.entity_id
_entity_poly.type
_entity_poly.pdbx_seq_one_letter_code
_entity_poly.pdbx_strand_id
1 'polypeptide(L)'
;MSAQNAIRSNKTAIHEILSGDYRLILNKVYENNLITQREYNNLKSINNANAETYVNDLVDKIMNKGEDKCKDFLNLLQTDGAIKETFPQLASLQLSCTLLLSEPVHQHDVLPQDGNMSQDVYQIISRPVGLFVIINNKNFKDGSQRRGTDKDAQSLAEVFSWLGFRVLMCEDLNKDQMDQALTFVASLADMSQLQKFNFKEWDGSSFVDPQQVLEHGDAFICSILSHGKKGVVLGTDRNPLPIKEITRKFRGCDQSVLTGKPKVFLIQACQGSNIQRAVQMNDMEIDDDTSPLTIPEEADVLVAMATVEDHASLRHIVDGSWFVQSLCEQLKERCPR
;
A
#
# COMPACT_ATOMS: atom_id res chain seq x y z
N MET A 1 11.50 -6.24 -6.34
CA MET A 1 10.23 -6.47 -7.05
C MET A 1 10.15 -7.97 -7.38
N SER A 2 8.99 -8.63 -7.27
CA SER A 2 8.85 -10.01 -7.76
C SER A 2 8.72 -9.99 -9.28
N ALA A 3 9.27 -10.99 -9.97
CA ALA A 3 9.16 -11.13 -11.41
C ALA A 3 7.71 -11.31 -11.87
N GLN A 4 6.87 -12.00 -11.09
CA GLN A 4 5.43 -12.04 -11.36
C GLN A 4 4.82 -10.64 -11.31
N ASN A 5 5.20 -9.81 -10.34
CA ASN A 5 4.70 -8.43 -10.25
C ASN A 5 5.23 -7.56 -11.40
N ALA A 6 6.47 -7.74 -11.83
CA ALA A 6 7.03 -7.03 -12.98
C ALA A 6 6.31 -7.39 -14.28
N ILE A 7 5.99 -8.69 -14.50
CA ILE A 7 5.17 -9.11 -15.65
C ILE A 7 3.75 -8.57 -15.54
N ARG A 8 3.14 -8.59 -14.35
CA ARG A 8 1.76 -8.15 -14.13
C ARG A 8 1.59 -6.65 -14.34
N SER A 9 2.51 -5.84 -13.81
CA SER A 9 2.50 -4.38 -13.97
C SER A 9 2.76 -3.95 -15.42
N ASN A 10 3.50 -4.75 -16.18
CA ASN A 10 3.78 -4.49 -17.60
C ASN A 10 2.92 -5.35 -18.54
N LYS A 11 1.87 -6.04 -18.06
CA LYS A 11 1.16 -7.08 -18.83
C LYS A 11 0.63 -6.55 -20.16
N THR A 12 0.01 -5.37 -20.16
CA THR A 12 -0.55 -4.74 -21.37
C THR A 12 0.53 -4.37 -22.37
N ALA A 13 1.66 -3.80 -21.91
CA ALA A 13 2.76 -3.40 -22.78
C ALA A 13 3.53 -4.61 -23.33
N ILE A 14 3.80 -5.62 -22.50
CA ILE A 14 4.39 -6.89 -22.92
C ILE A 14 3.47 -7.55 -23.96
N HIS A 15 2.17 -7.52 -23.74
CA HIS A 15 1.18 -8.08 -24.65
C HIS A 15 1.18 -7.38 -26.02
N GLU A 16 1.13 -6.04 -26.03
CA GLU A 16 1.11 -5.23 -27.24
C GLU A 16 2.41 -5.41 -28.05
N ILE A 17 3.56 -5.37 -27.39
CA ILE A 17 4.86 -5.49 -28.04
C ILE A 17 5.06 -6.88 -28.63
N LEU A 18 4.81 -7.94 -27.85
CA LEU A 18 5.04 -9.32 -28.29
C LEU A 18 4.02 -9.79 -29.34
N SER A 19 2.87 -9.11 -29.47
CA SER A 19 1.89 -9.40 -30.51
C SER A 19 2.41 -9.09 -31.93
N GLY A 20 3.46 -8.27 -32.06
CA GLY A 20 4.11 -7.96 -33.34
C GLY A 20 4.74 -9.17 -34.04
N ASP A 21 5.30 -10.13 -33.27
CA ASP A 21 5.74 -11.43 -33.79
C ASP A 21 5.61 -12.51 -32.70
N TYR A 22 4.37 -12.94 -32.48
CA TYR A 22 4.05 -13.95 -31.47
C TYR A 22 4.71 -15.31 -31.75
N ARG A 23 5.11 -15.60 -33.00
CA ARG A 23 5.76 -16.87 -33.35
C ARG A 23 7.20 -16.91 -32.88
N LEU A 24 7.93 -15.80 -33.02
CA LEU A 24 9.28 -15.66 -32.50
C LEU A 24 9.32 -15.90 -31.00
N ILE A 25 8.45 -15.24 -30.23
CA ILE A 25 8.44 -15.39 -28.77
C ILE A 25 8.01 -16.79 -28.34
N LEU A 26 7.02 -17.40 -29.01
CA LEU A 26 6.58 -18.77 -28.70
C LEU A 26 7.71 -19.78 -28.90
N ASN A 27 8.51 -19.64 -29.97
CA ASN A 27 9.67 -20.49 -30.21
C ASN A 27 10.76 -20.27 -29.14
N LYS A 28 11.07 -19.02 -28.81
CA LYS A 28 12.10 -18.67 -27.82
C LYS A 28 11.76 -19.13 -26.40
N VAL A 29 10.49 -19.02 -26.01
CA VAL A 29 10.00 -19.52 -24.70
C VAL A 29 10.08 -21.05 -24.64
N TYR A 30 9.83 -21.74 -25.75
CA TYR A 30 10.01 -23.19 -25.82
C TYR A 30 11.48 -23.62 -25.79
N GLU A 31 12.36 -22.97 -26.57
CA GLU A 31 13.81 -23.22 -26.57
C GLU A 31 14.46 -23.08 -25.19
N ASN A 32 13.96 -22.14 -24.38
CA ASN A 32 14.45 -21.87 -23.02
C ASN A 32 13.74 -22.69 -21.92
N ASN A 33 12.97 -23.73 -22.29
CA ASN A 33 12.27 -24.61 -21.36
C ASN A 33 11.34 -23.87 -20.37
N LEU A 34 10.74 -22.76 -20.80
CA LEU A 34 9.73 -22.03 -20.01
C LEU A 34 8.35 -22.68 -20.15
N ILE A 35 8.09 -23.34 -21.28
CA ILE A 35 6.89 -24.14 -21.55
C ILE A 35 7.27 -25.53 -22.03
N THR A 36 6.38 -26.50 -21.81
CA THR A 36 6.57 -27.91 -22.24
C THR A 36 6.20 -28.11 -23.71
N GLN A 37 6.67 -29.20 -24.33
CA GLN A 37 6.32 -29.56 -25.71
C GLN A 37 4.80 -29.72 -25.92
N ARG A 38 4.08 -30.22 -24.91
CA ARG A 38 2.61 -30.29 -24.96
C ARG A 38 1.98 -28.90 -24.98
N GLU A 39 2.51 -27.97 -24.19
CA GLU A 39 2.02 -26.58 -24.14
C GLU A 39 2.35 -25.82 -25.42
N TYR A 40 3.55 -26.00 -25.97
CA TYR A 40 3.94 -25.44 -27.26
C TYR A 40 3.02 -25.94 -28.38
N ASN A 41 2.74 -27.25 -28.45
CA ASN A 41 1.84 -27.79 -29.47
C ASN A 41 0.39 -27.33 -29.27
N ASN A 42 -0.08 -27.19 -28.02
CA ASN A 42 -1.39 -26.61 -27.74
C ASN A 42 -1.45 -25.14 -28.21
N LEU A 43 -0.43 -24.35 -27.90
CA LEU A 43 -0.30 -22.96 -28.34
C LEU A 43 0.05 -22.81 -29.83
N LYS A 44 0.31 -23.90 -30.56
CA LYS A 44 0.58 -23.90 -32.00
C LYS A 44 -0.59 -24.44 -32.83
N SER A 45 -1.39 -25.32 -32.24
CA SER A 45 -2.48 -26.05 -32.90
C SER A 45 -3.83 -25.36 -32.83
N ILE A 46 -3.98 -24.31 -32.00
CA ILE A 46 -5.25 -23.60 -31.89
C ILE A 46 -5.43 -22.75 -33.15
N ASN A 47 -6.43 -23.03 -33.99
CA ASN A 47 -6.85 -22.15 -35.09
C ASN A 47 -7.52 -20.85 -34.55
N ASN A 48 -6.88 -20.12 -33.63
CA ASN A 48 -7.41 -18.87 -33.09
C ASN A 48 -6.97 -17.70 -33.96
N ALA A 49 -7.96 -16.94 -34.41
CA ALA A 49 -7.88 -15.96 -35.48
C ALA A 49 -7.04 -14.70 -35.16
N ASN A 50 -6.60 -14.50 -33.91
CA ASN A 50 -6.01 -13.23 -33.48
C ASN A 50 -4.68 -13.44 -32.73
N ALA A 51 -3.61 -12.79 -33.23
CA ALA A 51 -2.27 -12.78 -32.62
C ALA A 51 -2.28 -12.34 -31.14
N GLU A 52 -3.21 -11.47 -30.77
CA GLU A 52 -3.38 -10.97 -29.40
C GLU A 52 -3.82 -12.06 -28.42
N THR A 53 -4.65 -13.02 -28.84
CA THR A 53 -5.09 -14.10 -27.94
C THR A 53 -3.93 -15.03 -27.60
N TYR A 54 -3.01 -15.24 -28.54
CA TYR A 54 -1.83 -16.10 -28.35
C TYR A 54 -0.87 -15.58 -27.28
N VAL A 55 -0.55 -14.29 -27.33
CA VAL A 55 0.41 -13.69 -26.39
C VAL A 55 -0.17 -13.63 -24.99
N ASN A 56 -1.47 -13.37 -24.85
CA ASN A 56 -2.16 -13.39 -23.56
C ASN A 56 -2.08 -14.78 -22.92
N ASP A 57 -2.45 -15.83 -23.66
CA ASP A 57 -2.42 -17.21 -23.17
C ASP A 57 -0.99 -17.65 -22.81
N LEU A 58 0.01 -17.23 -23.58
CA LEU A 58 1.42 -17.51 -23.32
C LEU A 58 1.89 -16.85 -22.02
N VAL A 59 1.64 -15.54 -21.84
CA VAL A 59 2.06 -14.78 -20.66
C VAL A 59 1.36 -15.28 -19.40
N ASP A 60 0.04 -15.55 -19.47
CA ASP A 60 -0.70 -16.10 -18.34
C ASP A 60 -0.20 -17.50 -17.94
N LYS A 61 0.16 -18.33 -18.93
CA LYS A 61 0.72 -19.65 -18.65
C LYS A 61 2.09 -19.59 -18.01
N ILE A 62 2.92 -18.61 -18.36
CA ILE A 62 4.22 -18.37 -17.71
C ILE A 62 4.02 -17.88 -16.27
N MET A 63 3.09 -16.94 -16.04
CA MET A 63 2.78 -16.43 -14.69
C MET A 63 2.31 -17.54 -13.74
N ASN A 64 1.51 -18.48 -14.24
CA ASN A 64 0.99 -19.61 -13.45
C ASN A 64 2.05 -20.67 -13.09
N LYS A 65 3.25 -20.65 -13.70
CA LYS A 65 4.33 -21.60 -13.40
C LYS A 65 5.22 -21.18 -12.23
N GLY A 66 5.03 -19.99 -11.67
CA GLY A 66 5.73 -19.51 -10.48
C GLY A 66 6.85 -18.50 -10.75
N GLU A 67 7.37 -17.93 -9.66
CA GLU A 67 8.29 -16.79 -9.65
C GLU A 67 9.59 -17.03 -10.43
N ASP A 68 10.16 -18.23 -10.38
CA ASP A 68 11.42 -18.54 -11.06
C ASP A 68 11.26 -18.55 -12.59
N LYS A 69 10.15 -19.12 -13.09
CA LYS A 69 9.83 -19.09 -14.53
C LYS A 69 9.50 -17.68 -15.02
N CYS A 70 8.94 -16.84 -14.16
CA CYS A 70 8.76 -15.42 -14.46
C CYS A 70 10.10 -14.68 -14.54
N LYS A 71 11.06 -14.96 -13.65
CA LYS A 71 12.42 -14.39 -13.72
C LYS A 71 13.12 -14.81 -14.99
N ASP A 72 13.08 -16.10 -15.32
CA ASP A 72 13.70 -16.62 -16.53
C ASP A 72 13.07 -16.00 -17.80
N PHE A 73 11.75 -15.77 -17.79
CA PHE A 73 11.07 -15.09 -18.90
C PHE A 73 11.47 -13.63 -19.04
N LEU A 74 11.55 -12.87 -17.94
CA LEU A 74 12.01 -11.48 -17.97
C LEU A 74 13.47 -11.39 -18.44
N ASN A 75 14.32 -12.29 -17.94
CA ASN A 75 15.70 -12.40 -18.40
C ASN A 75 15.76 -12.71 -19.90
N LEU A 76 14.94 -13.64 -20.40
CA LEU A 76 14.85 -13.95 -21.84
C LEU A 76 14.49 -12.71 -22.66
N LEU A 77 13.47 -11.95 -22.23
CA LEU A 77 13.04 -10.71 -22.89
C LEU A 77 14.15 -9.63 -22.91
N GLN A 78 15.00 -9.60 -21.88
CA GLN A 78 16.04 -8.59 -21.72
C GLN A 78 17.41 -9.00 -22.24
N THR A 79 17.66 -10.26 -22.58
CA THR A 79 19.01 -10.77 -22.89
C THR A 79 19.14 -11.40 -24.28
N ASP A 80 18.08 -11.98 -24.84
CA ASP A 80 18.15 -12.65 -26.15
C ASP A 80 18.28 -11.62 -27.30
N GLY A 81 19.29 -11.82 -28.15
CA GLY A 81 19.61 -10.89 -29.24
C GLY A 81 18.51 -10.80 -30.30
N ALA A 82 17.87 -11.91 -30.66
CA ALA A 82 16.80 -11.90 -31.66
C ALA A 82 15.54 -11.21 -31.14
N ILE A 83 15.24 -11.37 -29.85
CA ILE A 83 14.15 -10.64 -29.18
C ILE A 83 14.44 -9.14 -29.14
N LYS A 84 15.68 -8.72 -28.83
CA LYS A 84 16.07 -7.30 -28.83
C LYS A 84 15.98 -6.64 -30.20
N GLU A 85 16.40 -7.36 -31.25
CA GLU A 85 16.33 -6.87 -32.62
C GLU A 85 14.88 -6.74 -33.10
N THR A 86 14.03 -7.70 -32.75
CA THR A 86 12.63 -7.74 -33.20
C THR A 86 11.73 -6.82 -32.38
N PHE A 87 12.02 -6.67 -31.08
CA PHE A 87 11.23 -5.91 -30.12
C PHE A 87 12.09 -4.89 -29.35
N PRO A 88 12.67 -3.89 -30.02
CA PRO A 88 13.52 -2.88 -29.36
C PRO A 88 12.78 -2.09 -28.28
N GLN A 89 11.44 -2.03 -28.37
CA GLN A 89 10.56 -1.39 -27.38
C GLN A 89 10.52 -2.11 -26.02
N LEU A 90 11.00 -3.36 -25.94
CA LEU A 90 11.16 -4.03 -24.64
C LEU A 90 12.24 -3.35 -23.78
N ALA A 91 13.23 -2.68 -24.40
CA ALA A 91 14.30 -2.00 -23.67
C ALA A 91 13.81 -0.77 -22.90
N SER A 92 12.68 -0.16 -23.33
CA SER A 92 12.05 0.95 -22.59
C SER A 92 11.18 0.50 -21.42
N LEU A 93 10.91 -0.80 -21.28
CA LEU A 93 10.17 -1.33 -20.13
C LEU A 93 11.14 -1.61 -18.97
N GLN A 94 10.81 -1.13 -17.77
CA GLN A 94 11.54 -1.42 -16.54
C GLN A 94 11.30 -2.89 -16.11
N LEU A 95 11.93 -3.82 -16.84
CA LEU A 95 11.80 -5.26 -16.64
C LEU A 95 12.84 -5.84 -15.64
N SER A 96 13.79 -5.02 -15.14
CA SER A 96 14.94 -5.48 -14.34
C SER A 96 14.72 -5.42 -12.83
N CYS A 97 15.09 -6.52 -12.15
CA CYS A 97 15.21 -6.62 -10.70
C CYS A 97 16.69 -6.64 -10.28
N THR A 98 17.32 -5.48 -10.08
CA THR A 98 18.66 -5.45 -9.46
C THR A 98 18.85 -4.20 -8.59
N LEU A 99 19.17 -4.44 -7.32
CA LEU A 99 19.55 -3.47 -6.30
C LEU A 99 20.93 -2.90 -6.61
N LEU A 100 21.12 -1.58 -6.50
CA LEU A 100 22.44 -0.98 -6.31
C LEU A 100 22.45 -0.16 -5.01
N LEU A 101 23.24 -0.66 -4.06
CA LEU A 101 23.68 0.01 -2.85
C LEU A 101 24.70 1.09 -3.22
N SER A 102 24.61 2.26 -2.60
CA SER A 102 25.69 3.26 -2.58
C SER A 102 25.92 3.75 -1.16
N GLU A 103 27.17 3.63 -0.72
CA GLU A 103 27.77 4.08 0.54
C GLU A 103 27.95 5.62 0.62
N PRO A 104 28.38 6.21 1.77
CA PRO A 104 28.06 7.59 2.16
C PRO A 104 28.97 8.65 1.50
N VAL A 105 28.41 9.83 1.24
CA VAL A 105 29.08 10.96 0.56
C VAL A 105 29.58 12.01 1.56
N HIS A 106 30.87 12.36 1.46
CA HIS A 106 31.46 13.59 2.00
C HIS A 106 31.25 14.78 1.04
N GLN A 107 31.15 15.98 1.64
CA GLN A 107 30.87 17.29 1.05
C GLN A 107 31.79 17.80 -0.09
N HIS A 108 31.14 18.53 -1.01
CA HIS A 108 31.50 19.83 -1.64
C HIS A 108 31.48 19.90 -3.19
N ASP A 109 30.59 20.79 -3.66
CA ASP A 109 30.65 21.77 -4.77
C ASP A 109 30.56 21.39 -6.28
N VAL A 110 29.57 22.07 -6.91
CA VAL A 110 29.31 22.46 -8.32
C VAL A 110 28.69 21.44 -9.32
N LEU A 111 27.57 21.89 -9.92
CA LEU A 111 26.57 21.29 -10.83
C LEU A 111 27.10 20.60 -12.11
N PRO A 112 26.30 19.67 -12.70
CA PRO A 112 25.47 20.06 -13.86
C PRO A 112 24.02 19.51 -13.85
N GLN A 113 23.14 20.24 -14.55
CA GLN A 113 21.81 19.82 -14.96
C GLN A 113 21.90 18.76 -16.06
N ASP A 114 21.28 17.58 -15.86
CA ASP A 114 20.49 16.79 -16.82
C ASP A 114 20.46 15.30 -16.41
N GLY A 115 19.30 14.65 -16.58
CA GLY A 115 19.24 13.19 -16.68
C GLY A 115 18.15 12.47 -15.88
N ASN A 116 16.88 12.74 -16.19
CA ASN A 116 15.75 11.80 -16.11
C ASN A 116 15.73 10.79 -14.93
N MET A 117 15.43 11.30 -13.73
CA MET A 117 15.06 10.45 -12.59
C MET A 117 13.74 9.74 -12.90
N SER A 118 13.72 8.41 -12.80
CA SER A 118 12.52 7.58 -12.97
C SER A 118 11.34 8.14 -12.16
N GLN A 119 10.30 8.60 -12.85
CA GLN A 119 9.10 9.21 -12.26
C GLN A 119 8.17 8.21 -11.53
N ASP A 120 8.49 6.92 -11.52
CA ASP A 120 7.57 5.86 -11.06
C ASP A 120 7.66 5.51 -9.57
N VAL A 121 8.54 6.19 -8.80
CA VAL A 121 8.72 5.95 -7.36
C VAL A 121 8.77 7.27 -6.60
N TYR A 122 8.03 7.36 -5.49
CA TYR A 122 8.13 8.51 -4.60
C TYR A 122 9.53 8.61 -4.00
N GLN A 123 10.12 9.80 -4.07
CA GLN A 123 11.40 10.08 -3.43
C GLN A 123 11.17 10.28 -1.92
N ILE A 124 11.86 9.47 -1.11
CA ILE A 124 11.82 9.54 0.35
C ILE A 124 13.25 9.82 0.84
N ILE A 125 13.54 11.09 1.10
CA ILE A 125 14.86 11.63 1.46
C ILE A 125 14.86 12.37 2.81
N SER A 126 13.71 12.87 3.24
CA SER A 126 13.52 13.64 4.46
C SER A 126 13.85 12.82 5.72
N ARG A 127 14.40 13.48 6.73
CA ARG A 127 14.68 12.94 8.06
C ARG A 127 14.13 13.91 9.11
N PRO A 128 12.99 13.61 9.77
CA PRO A 128 12.20 12.37 9.66
C PRO A 128 11.57 12.17 8.28
N VAL A 129 11.27 10.91 7.92
CA VAL A 129 10.60 10.55 6.66
C VAL A 129 9.27 11.29 6.51
N GLY A 130 8.59 11.46 7.64
CA GLY A 130 7.39 12.27 7.77
C GLY A 130 6.67 11.94 9.05
N LEU A 131 5.40 12.33 9.12
CA LEU A 131 4.56 12.09 10.30
C LEU A 131 3.78 10.80 10.13
N PHE A 132 3.73 10.01 11.20
CA PHE A 132 2.80 8.91 11.35
C PHE A 132 1.88 9.17 12.54
N VAL A 133 0.58 9.37 12.28
CA VAL A 133 -0.40 9.71 13.33
C VAL A 133 -1.31 8.52 13.62
N ILE A 134 -1.38 8.12 14.89
CA ILE A 134 -2.24 7.05 15.38
C ILE A 134 -3.40 7.66 16.17
N ILE A 135 -4.64 7.41 15.74
CA ILE A 135 -5.84 7.68 16.55
C ILE A 135 -6.26 6.36 17.21
N ASN A 136 -6.02 6.24 18.50
CA ASN A 136 -6.30 5.02 19.27
C ASN A 136 -7.53 5.20 20.17
N ASN A 137 -8.71 4.84 19.66
CA ASN A 137 -9.93 4.85 20.46
C ASN A 137 -10.12 3.50 21.15
N LYS A 138 -9.89 3.51 22.47
CA LYS A 138 -9.99 2.36 23.37
C LYS A 138 -11.28 2.39 24.18
N ASN A 139 -11.59 3.51 24.83
CA ASN A 139 -12.71 3.66 25.75
C ASN A 139 -13.83 4.50 25.12
N PHE A 140 -15.05 3.96 25.10
CA PHE A 140 -16.21 4.60 24.49
C PHE A 140 -17.20 5.08 25.56
N LYS A 141 -17.97 6.12 25.25
CA LYS A 141 -18.93 6.75 26.18
C LYS A 141 -20.06 5.80 26.62
N ASP A 142 -20.31 4.75 25.85
CA ASP A 142 -21.28 3.70 26.17
C ASP A 142 -20.73 2.63 27.14
N GLY A 143 -19.49 2.80 27.63
CA GLY A 143 -18.82 1.88 28.53
C GLY A 143 -18.13 0.70 27.84
N SER A 144 -18.24 0.57 26.52
CA SER A 144 -17.52 -0.46 25.78
C SER A 144 -16.02 -0.14 25.68
N GLN A 145 -15.20 -1.19 25.62
CA GLN A 145 -13.75 -1.08 25.55
C GLN A 145 -13.16 -1.95 24.44
N ARG A 146 -12.22 -1.38 23.68
CA ARG A 146 -11.46 -2.06 22.63
C ARG A 146 -10.13 -2.60 23.19
N ARG A 147 -10.21 -3.62 24.03
CA ARG A 147 -9.03 -4.31 24.61
C ARG A 147 -8.07 -4.78 23.50
N GLY A 148 -6.76 -4.73 23.76
CA GLY A 148 -5.69 -5.07 22.81
C GLY A 148 -5.31 -3.94 21.84
N THR A 149 -6.06 -2.83 21.78
CA THR A 149 -5.76 -1.72 20.85
C THR A 149 -4.44 -1.01 21.17
N ASP A 150 -4.03 -0.98 22.44
CA ASP A 150 -2.76 -0.35 22.83
C ASP A 150 -1.57 -1.18 22.34
N LYS A 151 -1.72 -2.51 22.26
CA LYS A 151 -0.72 -3.39 21.67
C LYS A 151 -0.58 -3.14 20.17
N ASP A 152 -1.69 -2.88 19.47
CA ASP A 152 -1.67 -2.44 18.07
C ASP A 152 -0.91 -1.11 17.93
N ALA A 153 -1.26 -0.11 18.73
CA ALA A 153 -0.63 1.20 18.70
C ALA A 153 0.88 1.13 18.98
N GLN A 154 1.29 0.36 19.98
CA GLN A 154 2.71 0.14 20.30
C GLN A 154 3.44 -0.55 19.13
N SER A 155 2.87 -1.61 18.56
CA SER A 155 3.51 -2.36 17.46
C SER A 155 3.71 -1.48 16.23
N LEU A 156 2.70 -0.67 15.91
CA LEU A 156 2.78 0.34 14.86
C LEU A 156 3.85 1.39 15.17
N ALA A 157 3.90 1.91 16.40
CA ALA A 157 4.88 2.92 16.79
C ALA A 157 6.32 2.40 16.67
N GLU A 158 6.59 1.19 17.16
CA GLU A 158 7.90 0.55 17.05
C GLU A 158 8.33 0.39 15.59
N VAL A 159 7.45 -0.14 14.72
CA VAL A 159 7.77 -0.39 13.31
C VAL A 159 7.97 0.90 12.54
N PHE A 160 7.06 1.86 12.65
CA PHE A 160 7.12 3.06 11.84
C PHE A 160 8.18 4.05 12.35
N SER A 161 8.48 4.06 13.65
CA SER A 161 9.66 4.74 14.17
C SER A 161 10.95 4.12 13.62
N TRP A 162 11.03 2.78 13.56
CA TRP A 162 12.14 2.08 12.92
C TRP A 162 12.28 2.41 11.42
N LEU A 163 11.17 2.64 10.72
CA LEU A 163 11.14 3.12 9.33
C LEU A 163 11.47 4.63 9.19
N GLY A 164 11.76 5.32 10.28
CA GLY A 164 12.20 6.73 10.28
C GLY A 164 11.07 7.76 10.29
N PHE A 165 9.83 7.34 10.57
CA PHE A 165 8.72 8.27 10.82
C PHE A 165 8.79 8.83 12.24
N ARG A 166 8.33 10.07 12.38
CA ARG A 166 8.00 10.64 13.68
C ARG A 166 6.58 10.23 14.04
N VAL A 167 6.44 9.41 15.07
CA VAL A 167 5.16 8.78 15.42
C VAL A 167 4.46 9.56 16.52
N LEU A 168 3.22 9.96 16.25
CA LEU A 168 2.35 10.66 17.18
C LEU A 168 1.08 9.85 17.45
N MET A 169 0.52 9.97 18.64
CA MET A 169 -0.72 9.30 19.03
C MET A 169 -1.65 10.23 19.80
N CYS A 170 -2.95 10.10 19.52
CA CYS A 170 -4.03 10.59 20.36
C CYS A 170 -4.91 9.43 20.81
N GLU A 171 -5.46 9.54 22.02
CA GLU A 171 -6.35 8.54 22.60
C GLU A 171 -7.77 9.05 22.79
N ASP A 172 -8.74 8.17 22.59
CA ASP A 172 -10.14 8.34 22.99
C ASP A 172 -10.83 9.63 22.48
N LEU A 173 -10.61 9.95 21.21
CA LEU A 173 -11.22 11.12 20.57
C LEU A 173 -12.69 10.86 20.16
N ASN A 174 -13.56 11.82 20.46
CA ASN A 174 -14.92 11.85 19.89
C ASN A 174 -14.88 12.24 18.40
N LYS A 175 -15.99 12.11 17.68
CA LYS A 175 -16.04 12.37 16.23
C LYS A 175 -15.55 13.77 15.83
N ASP A 176 -15.94 14.80 16.56
CA ASP A 176 -15.53 16.18 16.24
C ASP A 176 -14.07 16.44 16.62
N GLN A 177 -13.58 15.82 17.70
CA GLN A 177 -12.16 15.86 18.05
C GLN A 177 -11.30 15.15 17.00
N MET A 178 -11.73 13.99 16.49
CA MET A 178 -11.04 13.30 15.39
C MET A 178 -10.96 14.21 14.15
N ASP A 179 -12.09 14.80 13.76
CA ASP A 179 -12.18 15.69 12.60
C ASP A 179 -11.25 16.90 12.72
N GLN A 180 -11.25 17.56 13.88
CA GLN A 180 -10.39 18.72 14.16
C GLN A 180 -8.91 18.34 14.28
N ALA A 181 -8.59 17.22 14.94
CA ALA A 181 -7.22 16.75 15.08
C ALA A 181 -6.61 16.41 13.72
N LEU A 182 -7.37 15.73 12.85
CA LEU A 182 -6.94 15.41 11.48
C LEU A 182 -6.79 16.67 10.61
N THR A 183 -7.69 17.64 10.76
CA THR A 183 -7.59 18.94 10.06
C THR A 183 -6.37 19.74 10.51
N PHE A 184 -6.08 19.72 11.81
CA PHE A 184 -4.85 20.29 12.35
C PHE A 184 -3.63 19.59 11.78
N VAL A 185 -3.57 18.25 11.83
CA VAL A 185 -2.43 17.49 11.31
C VAL A 185 -2.21 17.72 9.80
N ALA A 186 -3.28 17.89 9.01
CA ALA A 186 -3.15 18.14 7.57
C ALA A 186 -2.56 19.51 7.21
N SER A 187 -2.70 20.50 8.10
CA SER A 187 -2.26 21.88 7.85
C SER A 187 -1.07 22.32 8.70
N LEU A 188 -0.90 21.73 9.88
CA LEU A 188 0.04 22.10 10.95
C LEU A 188 0.05 23.61 11.26
N ALA A 189 -1.05 24.32 11.00
CA ALA A 189 -1.10 25.78 11.03
C ALA A 189 -1.14 26.38 12.45
N ASP A 190 -1.71 25.67 13.43
CA ASP A 190 -1.88 26.15 14.81
C ASP A 190 -1.35 25.11 15.81
N MET A 191 -0.08 25.22 16.16
CA MET A 191 0.60 24.30 17.08
C MET A 191 0.03 24.31 18.50
N SER A 192 -0.78 25.31 18.87
CA SER A 192 -1.49 25.31 20.17
C SER A 192 -2.52 24.18 20.26
N GLN A 193 -3.00 23.67 19.11
CA GLN A 193 -3.93 22.54 19.04
C GLN A 193 -3.30 21.21 19.49
N LEU A 194 -1.96 21.08 19.52
CA LEU A 194 -1.30 19.85 19.98
C LEU A 194 -1.68 19.50 21.42
N GLN A 195 -1.68 20.50 22.29
CA GLN A 195 -2.06 20.33 23.69
C GLN A 195 -3.56 20.04 23.82
N LYS A 196 -4.39 20.65 22.97
CA LYS A 196 -5.85 20.47 22.99
C LYS A 196 -6.27 19.02 22.75
N PHE A 197 -5.57 18.31 21.87
CA PHE A 197 -5.86 16.90 21.54
C PHE A 197 -4.95 15.90 22.27
N ASN A 198 -4.11 16.39 23.20
CA ASN A 198 -3.19 15.57 23.98
C ASN A 198 -2.35 14.63 23.10
N PHE A 199 -1.79 15.16 22.01
CA PHE A 199 -0.87 14.39 21.17
C PHE A 199 0.33 13.97 22.01
N LYS A 200 0.69 12.69 21.94
CA LYS A 200 1.92 12.12 22.48
C LYS A 200 2.82 11.64 21.36
N GLU A 201 4.12 11.73 21.56
CA GLU A 201 5.16 11.29 20.62
C GLU A 201 5.86 10.03 21.13
N TRP A 202 6.15 9.09 20.25
CA TRP A 202 6.92 7.90 20.59
C TRP A 202 8.40 8.23 20.73
N ASP A 203 8.99 7.97 21.90
CA ASP A 203 10.42 8.23 22.17
C ASP A 203 11.35 7.04 21.88
N GLY A 204 10.80 5.93 21.38
CA GLY A 204 11.50 4.65 21.22
C GLY A 204 11.07 3.59 22.23
N SER A 205 10.42 3.99 23.32
CA SER A 205 10.00 3.10 24.42
C SER A 205 8.58 3.38 24.93
N SER A 206 8.15 4.64 24.90
CA SER A 206 6.87 5.08 25.42
C SER A 206 6.37 6.34 24.71
N PHE A 207 5.10 6.68 24.94
CA PHE A 207 4.48 7.89 24.41
C PHE A 207 4.61 9.04 25.42
N VAL A 208 5.34 10.08 25.05
CA VAL A 208 5.65 11.26 25.88
C VAL A 208 5.15 12.55 25.24
N ASP A 209 5.23 13.69 25.92
CA ASP A 209 4.84 14.97 25.31
C ASP A 209 5.79 15.37 24.17
N PRO A 210 5.28 15.79 22.99
CA PRO A 210 6.12 16.23 21.89
C PRO A 210 6.95 17.46 22.27
N GLN A 211 8.26 17.39 22.07
CA GLN A 211 9.18 18.47 22.46
C GLN A 211 9.58 19.39 21.30
N GLN A 212 9.42 18.92 20.06
CA GLN A 212 9.84 19.64 18.86
C GLN A 212 8.64 20.03 17.99
N VAL A 213 8.80 21.10 17.22
CA VAL A 213 7.81 21.55 16.22
C VAL A 213 7.53 20.42 15.23
N LEU A 214 6.26 20.21 14.89
CA LEU A 214 5.86 19.21 13.92
C LEU A 214 5.97 19.77 12.52
N GLU A 215 6.55 18.99 11.62
CA GLU A 215 6.66 19.32 10.21
C GLU A 215 6.39 18.07 9.38
N HIS A 216 5.79 18.24 8.20
CA HIS A 216 5.64 17.15 7.26
C HIS A 216 6.97 16.84 6.56
N GLY A 217 7.23 15.55 6.36
CA GLY A 217 8.33 15.07 5.51
C GLY A 217 7.84 14.72 4.10
N ASP A 218 8.43 13.68 3.52
CA ASP A 218 8.10 13.19 2.17
C ASP A 218 6.91 12.24 2.13
N ALA A 219 6.49 11.70 3.28
CA ALA A 219 5.33 10.83 3.36
C ALA A 219 4.45 11.18 4.57
N PHE A 220 3.16 10.88 4.46
CA PHE A 220 2.24 10.95 5.57
C PHE A 220 1.54 9.62 5.77
N ILE A 221 1.47 9.17 7.02
CA ILE A 221 0.71 7.97 7.38
C ILE A 221 -0.24 8.30 8.51
N CYS A 222 -1.46 7.76 8.45
CA CYS A 222 -2.42 7.81 9.55
C CYS A 222 -2.99 6.43 9.81
N SER A 223 -2.97 5.99 11.07
CA SER A 223 -3.71 4.81 11.50
C SER A 223 -4.88 5.20 12.38
N ILE A 224 -6.05 4.64 12.09
CA ILE A 224 -7.26 4.83 12.90
C ILE A 224 -7.65 3.48 13.47
N LEU A 225 -7.46 3.34 14.78
CA LEU A 225 -7.83 2.17 15.55
C LEU A 225 -9.12 2.52 16.30
N SER A 226 -10.29 2.24 15.72
CA SER A 226 -11.58 2.52 16.37
C SER A 226 -12.66 1.46 16.07
N HIS A 227 -13.86 1.65 16.60
CA HIS A 227 -15.05 1.03 16.03
C HIS A 227 -15.39 1.69 14.69
N GLY A 228 -16.17 1.00 13.87
CA GLY A 228 -16.57 1.47 12.56
C GLY A 228 -17.89 0.85 12.12
N LYS A 229 -18.38 1.36 10.99
CA LYS A 229 -19.43 0.76 10.16
C LYS A 229 -18.98 0.95 8.70
N LYS A 230 -19.74 0.41 7.74
CA LYS A 230 -19.43 0.56 6.31
C LYS A 230 -19.12 2.03 5.94
N GLY A 231 -17.92 2.27 5.41
CA GLY A 231 -17.44 3.57 4.94
C GLY A 231 -17.09 4.59 6.02
N VAL A 232 -17.25 4.27 7.31
CA VAL A 232 -17.08 5.23 8.41
C VAL A 232 -16.28 4.64 9.57
N VAL A 233 -15.57 5.52 10.29
CA VAL A 233 -15.01 5.24 11.61
C VAL A 233 -15.84 5.96 12.67
N LEU A 234 -15.96 5.39 13.86
CA LEU A 234 -16.72 5.99 14.95
C LEU A 234 -15.81 6.71 15.94
N GLY A 235 -16.22 7.88 16.41
CA GLY A 235 -15.62 8.50 17.60
C GLY A 235 -15.98 7.74 18.87
N THR A 236 -15.37 8.13 20.01
CA THR A 236 -15.72 7.58 21.34
C THR A 236 -17.17 7.82 21.74
N ASP A 237 -17.82 8.80 21.10
CA ASP A 237 -19.23 9.13 21.20
C ASP A 237 -20.15 8.34 20.26
N ARG A 238 -19.62 7.34 19.55
CA ARG A 238 -20.33 6.52 18.53
C ARG A 238 -20.81 7.28 17.31
N ASN A 239 -20.48 8.57 17.19
CA ASN A 239 -20.83 9.36 16.02
C ASN A 239 -19.91 8.99 14.84
N PRO A 240 -20.47 8.84 13.62
CA PRO A 240 -19.70 8.43 12.45
C PRO A 240 -18.92 9.59 11.85
N LEU A 241 -17.68 9.30 11.45
CA LEU A 241 -16.83 10.14 10.62
C LEU A 241 -16.51 9.37 9.32
N PRO A 242 -16.97 9.85 8.14
CA PRO A 242 -16.71 9.15 6.89
C PRO A 242 -15.23 9.12 6.53
N ILE A 243 -14.74 7.96 6.09
CA ILE A 243 -13.32 7.78 5.71
C ILE A 243 -12.94 8.72 4.56
N LYS A 244 -13.86 8.92 3.60
CA LYS A 244 -13.66 9.92 2.52
C LYS A 244 -13.42 11.32 3.04
N GLU A 245 -14.13 11.73 4.11
CA GLU A 245 -13.93 13.06 4.69
C GLU A 245 -12.59 13.18 5.40
N ILE A 246 -12.04 12.07 5.89
CA ILE A 246 -10.70 12.00 6.46
C ILE A 246 -9.66 12.14 5.36
N THR A 247 -9.70 11.29 4.33
CA THR A 247 -8.70 11.30 3.24
C THR A 247 -8.68 12.62 2.49
N ARG A 248 -9.87 13.21 2.23
CA ARG A 248 -10.01 14.49 1.53
C ARG A 248 -9.31 15.65 2.23
N LYS A 249 -9.16 15.64 3.56
CA LYS A 249 -8.42 16.69 4.30
C LYS A 249 -6.94 16.73 3.91
N PHE A 250 -6.38 15.60 3.50
CA PHE A 250 -4.98 15.45 3.12
C PHE A 250 -4.78 15.53 1.61
N ARG A 251 -5.82 15.84 0.84
CA ARG A 251 -5.72 16.00 -0.61
C ARG A 251 -4.68 17.08 -0.95
N GLY A 252 -3.87 16.81 -1.96
CA GLY A 252 -2.99 17.82 -2.54
C GLY A 252 -3.81 18.96 -3.13
N CYS A 253 -3.56 20.18 -2.67
CA CYS A 253 -3.95 21.42 -3.33
C CYS A 253 -2.68 22.26 -3.51
N ASP A 254 -2.70 23.31 -4.32
CA ASP A 254 -1.52 24.15 -4.59
C ASP A 254 -0.87 24.75 -3.32
N GLN A 255 -1.58 24.71 -2.18
CA GLN A 255 -1.15 25.22 -0.88
C GLN A 255 -0.75 24.10 0.12
N SER A 256 -0.95 22.83 -0.22
CA SER A 256 -0.64 21.70 0.67
C SER A 256 0.81 21.26 0.50
N VAL A 257 1.56 21.20 1.61
CA VAL A 257 2.93 20.66 1.66
C VAL A 257 2.99 19.13 1.39
N LEU A 258 1.83 18.48 1.29
CA LEU A 258 1.66 17.06 0.97
C LEU A 258 1.31 16.79 -0.50
N THR A 259 1.24 17.81 -1.36
CA THR A 259 0.99 17.61 -2.79
C THR A 259 2.13 16.81 -3.43
N GLY A 260 1.80 15.74 -4.17
CA GLY A 260 2.77 14.85 -4.82
C GLY A 260 3.49 13.88 -3.87
N LYS A 261 3.09 13.81 -2.59
CA LYS A 261 3.69 12.95 -1.56
C LYS A 261 2.78 11.78 -1.19
N PRO A 262 3.27 10.56 -0.94
CA PRO A 262 2.42 9.44 -0.58
C PRO A 262 1.71 9.65 0.77
N LYS A 263 0.41 9.34 0.80
CA LYS A 263 -0.49 9.47 1.94
C LYS A 263 -1.16 8.12 2.21
N VAL A 264 -0.80 7.45 3.30
CA VAL A 264 -1.29 6.09 3.61
C VAL A 264 -2.22 6.13 4.82
N PHE A 265 -3.41 5.54 4.69
CA PHE A 265 -4.38 5.40 5.78
C PHE A 265 -4.57 3.93 6.12
N LEU A 266 -4.29 3.57 7.37
CA LEU A 266 -4.39 2.21 7.92
C LEU A 266 -5.58 2.15 8.88
N ILE A 267 -6.70 1.58 8.43
CA ILE A 267 -7.96 1.63 9.18
C ILE A 267 -8.27 0.27 9.81
N GLN A 268 -8.12 0.19 11.12
CA GLN A 268 -8.56 -0.94 11.94
C GLN A 268 -9.90 -0.60 12.58
N ALA A 269 -10.98 -0.83 11.83
CA ALA A 269 -12.36 -0.66 12.29
C ALA A 269 -13.28 -1.64 11.57
N CYS A 270 -14.36 -2.09 12.22
CA CYS A 270 -15.37 -2.91 11.56
C CYS A 270 -15.98 -2.15 10.37
N GLN A 271 -16.15 -2.81 9.23
CA GLN A 271 -16.81 -2.22 8.05
C GLN A 271 -18.16 -2.89 7.72
N GLY A 272 -18.65 -3.76 8.61
CA GLY A 272 -20.01 -4.27 8.63
C GLY A 272 -20.21 -5.30 9.73
N SER A 273 -21.33 -6.02 9.66
CA SER A 273 -21.80 -6.98 10.67
C SER A 273 -21.61 -8.45 10.28
N ASN A 274 -21.16 -8.76 9.05
CA ASN A 274 -20.94 -10.13 8.63
C ASN A 274 -19.68 -10.70 9.31
N ILE A 275 -19.86 -11.79 10.07
CA ILE A 275 -18.72 -12.55 10.58
C ILE A 275 -18.19 -13.38 9.40
N GLN A 276 -16.88 -13.32 9.13
CA GLN A 276 -16.22 -14.10 8.09
C GLN A 276 -16.37 -15.59 8.46
N ARG A 277 -17.40 -16.25 7.92
CA ARG A 277 -17.80 -17.60 8.30
C ARG A 277 -16.85 -18.58 7.62
N ALA A 278 -15.99 -19.24 8.38
CA ALA A 278 -15.34 -20.47 7.93
C ALA A 278 -16.42 -21.56 7.82
N VAL A 279 -16.96 -21.73 6.61
CA VAL A 279 -17.74 -22.85 6.06
C VAL A 279 -19.03 -23.32 6.81
N GLN A 280 -20.15 -23.12 6.09
CA GLN A 280 -21.50 -23.72 6.06
C GLN A 280 -22.66 -23.31 7.03
N MET A 281 -23.70 -22.73 6.38
CA MET A 281 -25.18 -22.84 6.48
C MET A 281 -25.86 -22.77 7.86
N ASN A 282 -27.00 -22.12 8.10
CA ASN A 282 -27.96 -21.33 7.33
C ASN A 282 -28.48 -20.22 8.29
N ASP A 283 -29.36 -19.36 7.77
CA ASP A 283 -30.18 -18.37 8.47
C ASP A 283 -29.47 -17.07 8.90
N MET A 284 -29.62 -16.02 8.09
CA MET A 284 -30.02 -14.66 8.54
C MET A 284 -30.05 -13.65 7.37
N GLU A 285 -30.92 -12.66 7.53
CA GLU A 285 -31.49 -11.76 6.52
C GLU A 285 -30.52 -10.70 5.95
N ILE A 286 -30.83 -10.24 4.74
CA ILE A 286 -30.14 -9.23 3.95
C ILE A 286 -30.59 -7.85 4.41
N ASP A 287 -29.64 -6.92 4.57
CA ASP A 287 -29.93 -5.48 4.49
C ASP A 287 -29.02 -4.87 3.42
N ASP A 288 -29.65 -4.17 2.48
CA ASP A 288 -29.07 -3.58 1.27
C ASP A 288 -28.77 -2.10 1.51
N ASP A 289 -27.50 -1.71 1.34
CA ASP A 289 -27.14 -0.38 0.85
C ASP A 289 -25.77 -0.50 0.14
N THR A 290 -25.83 -0.76 -1.17
CA THR A 290 -24.66 -0.75 -2.06
C THR A 290 -24.14 0.68 -2.26
N SER A 291 -23.15 1.08 -1.45
CA SER A 291 -22.10 1.98 -1.92
C SER A 291 -20.80 1.18 -2.02
N PRO A 292 -20.14 1.15 -3.19
CA PRO A 292 -18.88 0.44 -3.34
C PRO A 292 -17.80 1.16 -2.52
N LEU A 293 -16.84 0.36 -2.04
CA LEU A 293 -15.57 0.76 -1.47
C LEU A 293 -15.09 1.95 -2.28
N THR A 294 -15.08 3.13 -1.69
CA THR A 294 -14.71 4.30 -2.44
C THR A 294 -13.20 4.30 -2.50
N ILE A 295 -12.69 3.78 -3.62
CA ILE A 295 -11.32 4.02 -4.06
C ILE A 295 -11.11 5.53 -3.92
N PRO A 296 -10.10 5.98 -3.17
CA PRO A 296 -9.80 7.40 -3.07
C PRO A 296 -9.71 7.97 -4.49
N GLU A 297 -10.53 8.99 -4.79
CA GLU A 297 -10.40 9.73 -6.05
C GLU A 297 -9.12 10.58 -6.03
N GLU A 298 -8.52 10.74 -4.86
CA GLU A 298 -7.34 11.53 -4.64
C GLU A 298 -6.06 10.82 -5.09
N ALA A 299 -5.24 11.53 -5.88
CA ALA A 299 -3.88 11.09 -6.19
C ALA A 299 -3.03 10.96 -4.92
N ASP A 300 -2.06 10.05 -4.98
CA ASP A 300 -1.10 9.76 -3.91
C ASP A 300 -1.73 9.24 -2.59
N VAL A 301 -2.97 8.75 -2.61
CA VAL A 301 -3.64 8.21 -1.42
C VAL A 301 -3.79 6.69 -1.52
N LEU A 302 -3.35 5.98 -0.47
CA LEU A 302 -3.60 4.55 -0.26
C LEU A 302 -4.43 4.36 1.01
N VAL A 303 -5.54 3.64 0.92
CA VAL A 303 -6.34 3.23 2.08
C VAL A 303 -6.27 1.71 2.21
N ALA A 304 -5.74 1.23 3.34
CA ALA A 304 -5.71 -0.19 3.70
C ALA A 304 -6.67 -0.44 4.88
N MET A 305 -7.66 -1.28 4.66
CA MET A 305 -8.69 -1.63 5.64
C MET A 305 -8.43 -3.03 6.21
N ALA A 306 -8.59 -3.19 7.52
CA ALA A 306 -8.42 -4.47 8.20
C ALA A 306 -9.47 -5.53 7.83
N THR A 307 -10.60 -5.09 7.28
CA THR A 307 -11.73 -5.94 6.90
C THR A 307 -12.10 -5.69 5.45
N VAL A 308 -12.45 -6.78 4.75
CA VAL A 308 -13.21 -6.70 3.51
C VAL A 308 -14.58 -6.08 3.82
N GLU A 309 -15.23 -5.48 2.83
CA GLU A 309 -16.57 -4.90 2.97
C GLU A 309 -17.52 -5.82 3.72
N ASP A 310 -18.36 -5.22 4.54
CA ASP A 310 -19.38 -5.88 5.34
C ASP A 310 -18.87 -6.79 6.47
N HIS A 311 -17.56 -6.90 6.71
CA HIS A 311 -17.01 -7.82 7.72
C HIS A 311 -16.56 -7.17 9.04
N ALA A 312 -16.63 -7.97 10.12
CA ALA A 312 -16.11 -7.62 11.44
C ALA A 312 -14.58 -7.75 11.53
N SER A 313 -13.92 -6.79 12.19
CA SER A 313 -12.46 -6.82 12.37
C SER A 313 -12.08 -7.66 13.59
N LEU A 314 -11.29 -8.71 13.40
CA LEU A 314 -10.89 -9.60 14.50
C LEU A 314 -9.71 -9.02 15.29
N ARG A 315 -9.79 -9.17 16.61
CA ARG A 315 -8.74 -8.73 17.54
C ARG A 315 -8.59 -9.69 18.70
N HIS A 316 -7.34 -10.03 19.01
CA HIS A 316 -7.00 -10.70 20.25
C HIS A 316 -6.90 -9.68 21.39
N ILE A 317 -7.46 -10.02 22.55
CA ILE A 317 -7.58 -9.10 23.69
C ILE A 317 -6.23 -8.71 24.32
N VAL A 318 -5.18 -9.50 24.10
CA VAL A 318 -3.82 -9.27 24.60
C VAL A 318 -2.85 -8.90 23.48
N ASP A 319 -2.89 -9.63 22.36
CA ASP A 319 -1.86 -9.54 21.32
C ASP A 319 -2.17 -8.50 20.23
N GLY A 320 -3.33 -7.84 20.31
CA GLY A 320 -3.78 -6.91 19.29
C GLY A 320 -4.49 -7.60 18.14
N SER A 321 -4.69 -6.86 17.05
CA SER A 321 -5.43 -7.28 15.86
C SER A 321 -4.54 -7.99 14.86
N TRP A 322 -5.07 -9.03 14.22
CA TRP A 322 -4.32 -9.81 13.23
C TRP A 322 -3.83 -8.95 12.06
N PHE A 323 -4.63 -7.98 11.62
CA PHE A 323 -4.24 -7.04 10.58
C PHE A 323 -3.00 -6.24 10.96
N VAL A 324 -3.00 -5.59 12.13
CA VAL A 324 -1.87 -4.77 12.56
C VAL A 324 -0.63 -5.62 12.82
N GLN A 325 -0.78 -6.76 13.50
CA GLN A 325 0.38 -7.63 13.77
C GLN A 325 0.98 -8.18 12.47
N SER A 326 0.16 -8.68 11.54
CA SER A 326 0.64 -9.17 10.24
C SER A 326 1.29 -8.06 9.41
N LEU A 327 0.70 -6.85 9.40
CA LEU A 327 1.30 -5.69 8.73
C LEU A 327 2.68 -5.38 9.31
N CYS A 328 2.78 -5.29 10.64
CA CYS A 328 4.03 -5.00 11.33
C CYS A 328 5.11 -6.05 11.05
N GLU A 329 4.75 -7.34 11.06
CA GLU A 329 5.64 -8.45 10.73
C GLU A 329 6.12 -8.38 9.29
N GLN A 330 5.21 -8.19 8.32
CA GLN A 330 5.57 -8.10 6.92
C GLN A 330 6.44 -6.89 6.61
N LEU A 331 6.19 -5.73 7.24
CA LEU A 331 7.06 -4.57 7.10
C LEU A 331 8.46 -4.85 7.67
N LYS A 332 8.57 -5.47 8.85
CA LYS A 332 9.87 -5.87 9.44
C LYS A 332 10.64 -6.87 8.57
N GLU A 333 9.94 -7.83 7.96
CA GLU A 333 10.56 -8.88 7.14
C GLU A 333 10.98 -8.37 5.75
N ARG A 334 10.20 -7.46 5.16
CA ARG A 334 10.32 -7.10 3.74
C ARG A 334 10.91 -5.71 3.49
N CYS A 335 10.88 -4.79 4.45
CA CYS A 335 11.49 -3.47 4.30
C CYS A 335 12.97 -3.53 4.73
N PRO A 336 13.93 -3.31 3.82
CA PRO A 336 15.33 -3.17 4.21
C PRO A 336 15.52 -1.88 5.03
N ARG A 337 16.51 -1.91 5.92
CA ARG A 337 16.82 -0.80 6.82
C ARG A 337 17.60 0.31 6.14
#